data_AF-A0A662EWU8-F1
#
_entry.id   AF-A0A662EWU8-F1
#
_cell.length_a   1.000
_cell.length_b   1.000
_cell.length_c   1.000
_cell.angle_alpha   90.00
_cell.angle_beta   90.00
_cell.angle_gamma   90.00
#
_symmetry.space_group_name_H-M   'P 1'
#
loop_
_entity.id
_entity.type
_entity.pdbx_description
1 polymer ?
#
loop_
_entity_poly.entity_id
_entity_poly.type
_entity_poly.pdbx_seq_one_letter_code
_entity_poly.pdbx_strand_id
1 'polypeptide(L)'
;MNKTALMILLIILIVAVIIGGIFAVRAVVKSATNTTQNLTQQQQVDLAEKSELVELKNQLSALETSINNVKLDLKETTNNLQSQINTLKEQQATQQQSFASTDNFVYGSFDINVLNAQNCRQYLDMAEDAVRDAEDILDDAKSDEDDEKEEYDDAVAEYERLKALKDNTTYWNSLTESQQEDLEDDIDEAKKDKKDEKRDWEDAKDEVDDAENALDDAEKLERMIKTRCRSFGITS
;
A
#
# COMPACT_ATOMS: atom_id res chain seq x y z
N MET A 1 0.02 10.40 11.39
CA MET A 1 -0.29 11.32 10.27
C MET A 1 0.95 11.53 9.42
N ASN A 2 0.88 11.14 8.15
CA ASN A 2 1.97 11.26 7.20
C ASN A 2 2.28 12.75 6.95
N LYS A 3 3.55 13.17 6.94
CA LYS A 3 3.95 14.60 6.79
C LYS A 3 3.36 15.23 5.51
N THR A 4 3.17 14.40 4.48
CA THR A 4 2.55 14.76 3.20
C THR A 4 1.06 15.11 3.34
N ALA A 5 0.33 14.38 4.18
CA ALA A 5 -1.09 14.65 4.43
C ALA A 5 -1.28 15.97 5.19
N LEU A 6 -0.37 16.30 6.12
CA LEU A 6 -0.40 17.57 6.85
C LEU A 6 -0.13 18.78 5.94
N MET A 7 0.80 18.66 4.99
CA MET A 7 1.09 19.73 4.01
C MET A 7 -0.08 20.00 3.08
N ILE A 8 -0.75 18.96 2.57
CA ILE A 8 -1.90 19.10 1.66
C ILE A 8 -3.06 19.81 2.37
N LEU A 9 -3.33 19.44 3.63
CA LEU A 9 -4.38 20.05 4.45
C LEU A 9 -4.12 21.55 4.72
N LEU A 10 -2.87 21.92 4.94
CA LEU A 10 -2.44 23.32 5.09
C LEU A 10 -2.64 24.13 3.80
N ILE A 11 -2.32 23.57 2.63
CA ILE A 11 -2.51 24.25 1.34
C ILE A 11 -4.00 24.47 1.06
N ILE A 12 -4.86 23.49 1.34
CA ILE A 12 -6.32 23.59 1.15
C ILE A 12 -6.90 24.69 2.06
N LEU A 13 -6.46 24.76 3.32
CA LEU A 13 -6.89 25.81 4.26
C LEU A 13 -6.48 27.21 3.79
N ILE A 14 -5.27 27.38 3.26
CA ILE A 14 -4.80 28.67 2.75
C ILE A 14 -5.63 29.11 1.52
N VAL A 15 -5.93 28.20 0.60
CA VAL A 15 -6.77 28.49 -0.57
C VAL A 15 -8.20 28.86 -0.17
N ALA A 16 -8.78 28.17 0.81
CA ALA A 16 -10.13 28.45 1.31
C ALA A 16 -10.24 29.86 1.93
N VAL A 17 -9.23 30.30 2.69
CA VAL A 17 -9.19 31.64 3.28
C VAL A 17 -9.07 32.73 2.21
N ILE A 18 -8.27 32.52 1.17
CA ILE A 18 -8.10 33.47 0.06
C ILE A 18 -9.42 33.63 -0.72
N ILE A 19 -10.10 32.53 -1.04
CA ILE A 19 -11.36 32.56 -1.78
C ILE A 19 -12.47 33.21 -0.94
N GLY A 20 -12.54 32.90 0.36
CA GLY A 20 -13.50 33.50 1.30
C GLY A 20 -13.31 35.01 1.48
N GLY A 21 -12.06 35.48 1.57
CA GLY A 21 -11.72 36.90 1.68
C GLY A 21 -12.14 37.71 0.45
N ILE A 22 -11.91 37.18 -0.75
CA ILE A 22 -12.31 37.84 -2.01
C ILE A 22 -13.84 37.96 -2.14
N PHE A 23 -14.58 36.98 -1.64
CA PHE A 23 -16.05 36.97 -1.72
C PHE A 23 -16.69 37.99 -0.76
N ALA A 24 -16.13 38.19 0.43
CA ALA A 24 -16.61 39.16 1.40
C ALA A 24 -16.45 40.62 0.90
N VAL A 25 -15.35 40.93 0.21
CA VAL A 25 -15.10 42.27 -0.35
C VAL A 25 -16.11 42.62 -1.45
N ARG A 26 -16.49 41.66 -2.31
CA ARG A 26 -17.52 41.88 -3.34
C ARG A 26 -18.92 42.13 -2.77
N ALA A 27 -19.23 41.58 -1.59
CA ALA A 27 -20.52 41.79 -0.94
C ALA A 27 -20.66 43.20 -0.34
N VAL A 28 -19.58 43.75 0.21
CA VAL A 28 -19.58 45.11 0.80
C VAL A 28 -19.66 46.20 -0.27
N VAL A 29 -19.05 45.99 -1.44
CA VAL A 29 -19.07 46.97 -2.55
C VAL A 29 -20.44 47.11 -3.22
N LYS A 30 -21.35 46.13 -3.11
CA LYS A 30 -22.70 46.20 -3.73
C LYS A 30 -23.76 46.94 -2.89
N SER A 31 -23.46 47.36 -1.66
CA SER A 31 -24.45 47.99 -0.76
C SER A 31 -24.43 49.53 -0.77
N ALA A 32 -23.53 50.18 -1.50
CA ALA A 32 -23.33 51.63 -1.42
C ALA A 32 -23.66 52.35 -2.74
N THR A 33 -24.95 52.43 -3.08
CA THR A 33 -25.44 53.37 -4.08
C THR A 33 -26.63 54.14 -3.53
N ASN A 34 -26.36 55.30 -2.94
CA ASN A 34 -27.19 56.51 -3.06
C ASN A 34 -26.47 57.75 -2.47
N THR A 35 -25.93 58.57 -3.38
CA THR A 35 -26.11 60.03 -3.44
C THR A 35 -25.55 60.94 -2.32
N THR A 36 -24.40 61.56 -2.66
CA THR A 36 -23.96 62.93 -2.33
C THR A 36 -23.32 63.24 -0.96
N GLN A 37 -22.04 62.87 -0.78
CA GLN A 37 -21.06 63.68 -0.05
C GLN A 37 -19.69 63.57 -0.75
N ASN A 38 -19.54 64.39 -1.79
CA ASN A 38 -18.38 64.42 -2.67
C ASN A 38 -17.24 65.25 -2.06
N LEU A 39 -16.00 64.79 -2.24
CA LEU A 39 -14.68 65.40 -1.99
C LEU A 39 -13.86 65.00 -0.74
N THR A 40 -14.43 64.67 0.43
CA THR A 40 -13.61 64.19 1.57
C THR A 40 -13.51 62.67 1.69
N GLN A 41 -14.55 61.94 1.27
CA GLN A 41 -14.51 60.46 1.28
C GLN A 41 -13.61 59.90 0.18
N GLN A 42 -13.53 60.54 -0.99
CA GLN A 42 -12.73 60.06 -2.11
C GLN A 42 -11.22 60.08 -1.79
N GLN A 43 -10.77 61.03 -0.97
CA GLN A 43 -9.38 61.13 -0.50
C GLN A 43 -9.05 60.14 0.63
N GLN A 44 -10.05 59.69 1.39
CA GLN A 44 -9.91 58.62 2.40
C GLN A 44 -9.96 57.22 1.77
N VAL A 45 -10.76 57.03 0.71
CA VAL A 45 -10.80 55.78 -0.07
C VAL A 45 -9.48 55.57 -0.81
N ASP A 46 -8.89 56.61 -1.41
CA ASP A 46 -7.57 56.53 -2.07
C ASP A 46 -6.41 56.19 -1.11
N LEU A 47 -6.52 56.61 0.17
CA LEU A 47 -5.54 56.27 1.21
C LEU A 47 -5.74 54.85 1.75
N ALA A 48 -6.99 54.41 1.89
CA ALA A 48 -7.35 53.05 2.31
C ALA A 48 -6.95 52.02 1.24
N GLU A 49 -7.23 52.28 -0.05
CA GLU A 49 -6.79 51.41 -1.16
C GLU A 49 -5.26 51.32 -1.23
N LYS A 50 -4.54 52.42 -0.98
CA LYS A 50 -3.06 52.40 -0.93
C LYS A 50 -2.53 51.60 0.26
N SER A 51 -3.20 51.67 1.41
CA SER A 51 -2.84 50.88 2.60
C SER A 51 -3.03 49.38 2.35
N GLU A 52 -4.19 49.00 1.79
CA GLU A 52 -4.48 47.61 1.45
C GLU A 52 -3.55 47.06 0.36
N LEU A 53 -3.18 47.88 -0.64
CA LEU A 53 -2.23 47.49 -1.68
C LEU A 53 -0.82 47.23 -1.12
N VAL A 54 -0.40 47.98 -0.11
CA VAL A 54 0.88 47.77 0.58
C VAL A 54 0.83 46.47 1.40
N GLU A 55 -0.29 46.20 2.07
CA GLU A 55 -0.46 44.98 2.84
C GLU A 55 -0.52 43.73 1.96
N LEU A 56 -1.25 43.79 0.84
CA LEU A 56 -1.26 42.74 -0.19
C LEU A 56 0.12 42.48 -0.78
N LYS A 57 0.94 43.52 -1.02
CA LYS A 57 2.33 43.35 -1.49
C LYS A 57 3.20 42.65 -0.45
N ASN A 58 3.04 42.98 0.82
CA ASN A 58 3.77 42.32 1.91
C ASN A 58 3.36 40.85 2.04
N GLN A 59 2.06 40.55 1.93
CA GLN A 59 1.56 39.17 1.92
C GLN A 59 2.07 38.38 0.71
N LEU A 60 2.11 38.99 -0.48
CA LEU A 60 2.64 38.35 -1.69
C LEU A 60 4.13 38.00 -1.52
N SER A 61 4.93 38.91 -0.96
CA SER A 61 6.35 38.67 -0.69
C SER A 61 6.58 37.58 0.37
N ALA A 62 5.74 37.53 1.40
CA ALA A 62 5.77 36.45 2.39
C ALA A 62 5.41 35.10 1.77
N LEU A 63 4.43 35.09 0.86
CA LEU A 63 4.01 33.88 0.13
C LEU A 63 5.10 33.38 -0.83
N GLU A 64 5.76 34.28 -1.57
CA GLU A 64 6.91 33.95 -2.43
C GLU A 64 8.06 33.32 -1.62
N THR A 65 8.33 33.85 -0.43
CA THR A 65 9.33 33.29 0.48
C THR A 65 8.95 31.89 0.95
N SER A 66 7.67 31.69 1.32
CA SER A 66 7.15 30.38 1.72
C SER A 66 7.22 29.35 0.57
N ILE A 67 6.91 29.76 -0.66
CA ILE A 67 6.99 28.90 -1.86
C ILE A 67 8.45 28.46 -2.10
N ASN A 68 9.41 29.36 -1.94
CA ASN A 68 10.82 29.04 -2.12
C ASN A 68 11.33 28.05 -1.06
N ASN A 69 10.87 28.17 0.19
CA ASN A 69 11.21 27.23 1.26
C ASN A 69 10.61 25.84 0.98
N VAL A 70 9.34 25.77 0.59
CA VAL A 70 8.70 24.49 0.21
C VAL A 70 9.42 23.82 -0.97
N LYS A 71 9.88 24.60 -1.95
CA LYS A 71 10.65 24.07 -3.09
C LYS A 71 12.00 23.50 -2.67
N LEU A 72 12.64 24.10 -1.67
CA LEU A 72 13.89 23.61 -1.06
C LEU A 72 13.65 22.29 -0.33
N ASP A 73 12.63 22.24 0.53
CA ASP A 73 12.26 21.03 1.28
C ASP A 73 11.87 19.87 0.35
N LEU A 74 11.16 20.17 -0.73
CA LEU A 74 10.80 19.17 -1.75
C LEU A 74 12.04 18.60 -2.42
N LYS A 75 13.02 19.44 -2.77
CA LYS A 75 14.28 19.02 -3.38
C LYS A 75 15.11 18.14 -2.44
N GLU A 76 15.15 18.50 -1.16
CA GLU A 76 15.82 17.69 -0.14
C GLU A 76 15.14 16.33 0.03
N THR A 77 13.80 16.30 0.07
CA THR A 77 13.01 15.07 0.15
C THR A 77 13.24 14.17 -1.07
N THR A 78 13.24 14.73 -2.28
CA THR A 78 13.53 13.98 -3.51
C THR A 78 14.93 13.36 -3.49
N ASN A 79 15.94 14.11 -3.04
CA ASN A 79 17.30 13.60 -2.94
C ASN A 79 17.41 12.46 -1.92
N ASN A 80 16.72 12.58 -0.78
CA ASN A 80 16.69 11.55 0.26
C ASN A 80 16.02 10.26 -0.27
N LEU A 81 14.86 10.39 -0.92
CA LEU A 81 14.16 9.26 -1.55
C LEU A 81 15.03 8.59 -2.63
N GLN A 82 15.73 9.37 -3.46
CA GLN A 82 16.64 8.81 -4.46
C GLN A 82 17.78 8.03 -3.83
N SER A 83 18.32 8.51 -2.70
CA SER A 83 19.34 7.79 -1.93
C SER A 83 18.81 6.49 -1.35
N GLN A 84 17.59 6.48 -0.83
CA GLN A 84 16.94 5.27 -0.32
C GLN A 84 16.68 4.25 -1.43
N ILE A 85 16.19 4.70 -2.60
CA ILE A 85 16.00 3.83 -3.78
C ILE A 85 17.33 3.19 -4.21
N ASN A 86 18.43 3.94 -4.21
CA ASN A 86 19.73 3.40 -4.57
C ASN A 86 20.21 2.38 -3.53
N THR A 87 20.01 2.65 -2.25
CA THR A 87 20.35 1.72 -1.15
C THR A 87 19.54 0.42 -1.26
N LEU A 88 18.24 0.50 -1.54
CA LEU A 88 17.37 -0.66 -1.74
C LEU A 88 17.76 -1.48 -2.97
N LYS A 89 18.17 -0.82 -4.07
CA LYS A 89 18.70 -1.51 -5.26
C LYS A 89 20.01 -2.24 -4.97
N GLU A 90 20.91 -1.65 -4.20
CA GLU A 90 22.15 -2.31 -3.76
C GLU A 90 21.87 -3.49 -2.83
N GLN A 91 20.90 -3.37 -1.91
CA GLN A 91 20.44 -4.47 -1.06
C GLN A 91 19.81 -5.61 -1.86
N GLN A 92 18.96 -5.32 -2.86
CA GLN A 92 18.40 -6.34 -3.77
C GLN A 92 19.49 -7.05 -4.59
N ALA A 93 20.47 -6.31 -5.11
CA ALA A 93 21.60 -6.92 -5.84
C ALA A 93 22.45 -7.83 -4.92
N THR A 94 22.56 -7.48 -3.63
CA THR A 94 23.27 -8.28 -2.63
C THR A 94 22.46 -9.53 -2.23
N GLN A 95 21.12 -9.44 -2.15
CA GLN A 95 20.25 -10.60 -1.91
C GLN A 95 20.22 -11.57 -3.10
N GLN A 96 20.26 -11.07 -4.34
CA GLN A 96 20.40 -11.93 -5.52
C GLN A 96 21.78 -12.63 -5.58
N GLN A 97 22.81 -12.09 -4.94
CA GLN A 97 24.11 -12.77 -4.78
C GLN A 97 24.13 -13.76 -3.61
N SER A 98 23.34 -13.56 -2.54
CA SER A 98 23.25 -14.55 -1.46
C SER A 98 22.48 -15.81 -1.87
N PHE A 99 21.48 -15.70 -2.75
CA PHE A 99 20.82 -16.87 -3.36
C PHE A 99 21.69 -17.59 -4.42
N ALA A 100 22.77 -16.97 -4.90
CA ALA A 100 23.72 -17.58 -5.84
C ALA A 100 24.90 -18.29 -5.15
N SER A 101 24.94 -18.33 -3.81
CA SER A 101 26.06 -18.91 -3.05
C SER A 101 25.70 -20.13 -2.18
N THR A 102 24.44 -20.56 -2.18
CA THR A 102 24.05 -21.94 -1.90
C THR A 102 23.81 -22.62 -3.25
N ASP A 103 24.80 -23.42 -3.66
CA ASP A 103 24.83 -24.19 -4.89
C ASP A 103 23.47 -24.84 -5.24
N ASN A 104 22.91 -24.43 -6.37
CA ASN A 104 22.16 -25.23 -7.34
C ASN A 104 21.51 -26.51 -6.80
N PHE A 105 20.37 -26.37 -6.14
CA PHE A 105 19.32 -27.38 -6.20
C PHE A 105 18.09 -26.76 -6.86
N VAL A 106 18.23 -26.48 -8.16
CA VAL A 106 17.06 -26.28 -9.01
C VAL A 106 16.41 -27.66 -9.10
N TYR A 107 15.19 -27.80 -8.60
CA TYR A 107 14.36 -29.02 -8.67
C TYR A 107 14.11 -29.56 -10.10
N GLY A 108 14.61 -28.86 -11.12
CA GLY A 108 14.71 -29.34 -12.49
C GLY A 108 16.06 -29.98 -12.78
N SER A 109 16.05 -31.32 -12.93
CA SER A 109 17.12 -32.14 -13.52
C SER A 109 18.31 -32.48 -12.61
N PHE A 110 18.08 -33.19 -11.51
CA PHE A 110 19.14 -33.98 -10.87
C PHE A 110 19.57 -35.15 -11.78
N ASP A 111 20.84 -35.18 -12.21
CA ASP A 111 21.39 -36.31 -12.94
C ASP A 111 21.79 -37.44 -11.96
N ILE A 112 20.93 -38.46 -11.88
CA ILE A 112 21.13 -39.66 -11.05
C ILE A 112 22.45 -40.39 -11.32
N ASN A 113 23.08 -40.18 -12.48
CA ASN A 113 24.34 -40.84 -12.84
C ASN A 113 25.56 -40.27 -12.10
N VAL A 114 25.44 -39.07 -11.51
CA VAL A 114 26.50 -38.45 -10.68
C VAL A 114 26.67 -39.18 -9.34
N LEU A 115 25.65 -39.92 -8.90
CA LEU A 115 25.71 -40.70 -7.67
C LEU A 115 26.63 -41.91 -7.78
N ASN A 116 27.50 -42.03 -6.79
CA ASN A 116 28.41 -43.14 -6.58
C ASN A 116 28.54 -43.46 -5.08
N ALA A 117 29.27 -44.53 -4.74
CA ALA A 117 29.42 -44.98 -3.36
C ALA A 117 30.06 -43.93 -2.41
N GLN A 118 30.83 -42.98 -2.91
CA GLN A 118 31.54 -42.00 -2.07
C GLN A 118 30.66 -40.80 -1.69
N ASN A 119 29.79 -40.36 -2.60
CA ASN A 119 28.95 -39.17 -2.39
C ASN A 119 27.50 -39.51 -2.00
N CYS A 120 27.10 -40.78 -2.06
CA CYS A 120 25.73 -41.19 -1.82
C CYS A 120 25.15 -40.77 -0.46
N ARG A 121 25.95 -40.82 0.62
CA ARG A 121 25.46 -40.41 1.95
C ARG A 121 25.14 -38.92 1.99
N GLN A 122 26.04 -38.09 1.43
CA GLN A 122 25.82 -36.65 1.36
C GLN A 122 24.56 -36.29 0.56
N TYR A 123 24.35 -36.91 -0.60
CA TYR A 123 23.15 -36.65 -1.41
C TYR A 123 21.87 -37.20 -0.78
N LEU A 124 21.95 -38.25 0.03
CA LEU A 124 20.82 -38.72 0.83
C LEU A 124 20.43 -37.69 1.89
N ASP A 125 21.40 -37.22 2.66
CA ASP A 125 21.17 -36.21 3.70
C ASP A 125 20.56 -34.94 3.07
N MET A 126 21.10 -34.47 1.94
CA MET A 126 20.55 -33.32 1.20
C MET A 126 19.12 -33.54 0.71
N ALA A 127 18.79 -34.75 0.25
CA ALA A 127 17.44 -35.04 -0.24
C ALA A 127 16.43 -35.18 0.90
N GLU A 128 16.85 -35.75 2.03
CA GLU A 128 16.05 -35.84 3.25
C GLU A 128 15.79 -34.44 3.84
N ASP A 129 16.79 -33.55 3.81
CA ASP A 129 16.62 -32.14 4.20
C ASP A 129 15.69 -31.41 3.23
N ALA A 130 15.82 -31.62 1.91
CA ALA A 130 14.95 -31.00 0.92
C ALA A 130 13.48 -31.43 1.04
N VAL A 131 13.21 -32.69 1.44
CA VAL A 131 11.85 -33.14 1.78
C VAL A 131 11.33 -32.39 3.00
N ARG A 132 12.14 -32.27 4.07
CA ARG A 132 11.74 -31.57 5.29
C ARG A 132 11.46 -30.09 5.03
N ASP A 133 12.32 -29.42 4.26
CA ASP A 133 12.12 -28.03 3.87
C ASP A 133 10.82 -27.85 3.06
N ALA A 134 10.48 -28.82 2.19
CA ALA A 134 9.23 -28.81 1.44
C ALA A 134 8.00 -29.10 2.31
N GLU A 135 8.13 -29.95 3.34
CA GLU A 135 7.07 -30.17 4.35
C GLU A 135 6.81 -28.88 5.14
N ASP A 136 7.86 -28.20 5.61
CA ASP A 136 7.74 -26.93 6.35
C ASP A 136 7.07 -25.85 5.47
N ILE A 137 7.44 -25.73 4.18
CA ILE A 137 6.80 -24.80 3.24
C ILE A 137 5.32 -25.13 3.04
N LEU A 138 4.95 -26.41 2.93
CA LEU A 138 3.57 -26.83 2.77
C LEU A 138 2.73 -26.52 4.03
N ASP A 139 3.30 -26.70 5.21
CA ASP A 139 2.64 -26.37 6.47
C ASP A 139 2.43 -24.85 6.59
N ASP A 140 3.43 -24.04 6.22
CA ASP A 140 3.34 -22.58 6.18
C ASP A 140 2.26 -22.13 5.17
N ALA A 141 2.28 -22.64 3.94
CA ALA A 141 1.29 -22.29 2.90
C ALA A 141 -0.15 -22.65 3.31
N LYS A 142 -0.35 -23.76 4.03
CA LYS A 142 -1.67 -24.13 4.56
C LYS A 142 -2.13 -23.21 5.68
N SER A 143 -1.20 -22.77 6.54
CA SER A 143 -1.50 -21.77 7.56
C SER A 143 -1.93 -20.46 6.91
N ASP A 144 -1.22 -20.03 5.87
CA ASP A 144 -1.54 -18.81 5.13
C ASP A 144 -2.91 -18.95 4.41
N GLU A 145 -3.23 -20.10 3.80
CA GLU A 145 -4.57 -20.34 3.22
C GLU A 145 -5.68 -20.22 4.29
N ASP A 146 -5.47 -20.77 5.48
CA ASP A 146 -6.43 -20.71 6.58
C ASP A 146 -6.61 -19.27 7.11
N ASP A 147 -5.53 -18.49 7.21
CA ASP A 147 -5.56 -17.09 7.63
C ASP A 147 -6.29 -16.22 6.60
N GLU A 148 -5.93 -16.31 5.31
CA GLU A 148 -6.58 -15.57 4.21
C GLU A 148 -8.06 -15.96 4.08
N LYS A 149 -8.39 -17.23 4.39
CA LYS A 149 -9.77 -17.67 4.45
C LYS A 149 -10.55 -16.98 5.59
N GLU A 150 -9.95 -16.81 6.76
CA GLU A 150 -10.56 -16.10 7.88
C GLU A 150 -10.83 -14.63 7.50
N GLU A 151 -9.86 -13.96 6.87
CA GLU A 151 -10.01 -12.58 6.40
C GLU A 151 -11.15 -12.45 5.36
N TYR A 152 -11.24 -13.40 4.42
CA TYR A 152 -12.36 -13.46 3.47
C TYR A 152 -13.71 -13.64 4.17
N ASP A 153 -13.82 -14.56 5.13
CA ASP A 153 -15.06 -14.83 5.86
C ASP A 153 -15.48 -13.58 6.69
N ASP A 154 -14.53 -12.85 7.26
CA ASP A 154 -14.76 -11.58 7.97
C ASP A 154 -15.25 -10.47 7.03
N ALA A 155 -14.63 -10.31 5.86
CA ALA A 155 -15.08 -9.33 4.86
C ALA A 155 -16.48 -9.67 4.32
N VAL A 156 -16.81 -10.96 4.18
CA VAL A 156 -18.18 -11.41 3.86
C VAL A 156 -19.15 -11.01 4.96
N ALA A 157 -18.81 -11.27 6.22
CA ALA A 157 -19.68 -10.95 7.36
C ALA A 157 -19.94 -9.43 7.46
N GLU A 158 -18.93 -8.60 7.25
CA GLU A 158 -19.08 -7.14 7.28
C GLU A 158 -19.98 -6.63 6.15
N TYR A 159 -19.76 -7.11 4.92
CA TYR A 159 -20.62 -6.78 3.78
C TYR A 159 -22.09 -7.17 4.05
N GLU A 160 -22.33 -8.36 4.58
CA GLU A 160 -23.68 -8.83 4.91
C GLU A 160 -24.31 -8.01 6.04
N ARG A 161 -23.53 -7.62 7.05
CA ARG A 161 -23.98 -6.77 8.16
C ARG A 161 -24.43 -5.39 7.66
N LEU A 162 -23.60 -4.72 6.86
CA LEU A 162 -23.91 -3.39 6.31
C LEU A 162 -25.12 -3.44 5.37
N LYS A 163 -25.19 -4.47 4.53
CA LYS A 163 -26.35 -4.70 3.66
C LYS A 163 -27.63 -4.93 4.47
N ALA A 164 -27.57 -5.70 5.56
CA ALA A 164 -28.72 -5.92 6.43
C ALA A 164 -29.19 -4.62 7.13
N LEU A 165 -28.27 -3.71 7.46
CA LEU A 165 -28.62 -2.38 7.95
C LEU A 165 -29.39 -1.59 6.88
N LYS A 166 -28.93 -1.60 5.62
CA LYS A 166 -29.63 -0.95 4.51
C LYS A 166 -31.02 -1.55 4.26
N ASP A 167 -31.14 -2.87 4.30
CA ASP A 167 -32.41 -3.58 4.07
C ASP A 167 -33.40 -3.41 5.25
N ASN A 168 -32.92 -3.04 6.44
CA ASN A 168 -33.77 -2.71 7.58
C ASN A 168 -34.46 -1.36 7.37
N THR A 169 -35.69 -1.40 6.84
CA THR A 169 -36.50 -0.22 6.52
C THR A 169 -36.68 0.77 7.69
N THR A 170 -36.77 0.27 8.93
CA THR A 170 -36.93 1.15 10.10
C THR A 170 -35.65 1.91 10.36
N TYR A 171 -34.51 1.22 10.30
CA TYR A 171 -33.19 1.84 10.45
C TYR A 171 -32.92 2.81 9.29
N TRP A 172 -33.07 2.36 8.05
CA TRP A 172 -32.85 3.17 6.85
C TRP A 172 -33.64 4.48 6.85
N ASN A 173 -34.94 4.43 7.16
CA ASN A 173 -35.79 5.63 7.20
C ASN A 173 -35.52 6.54 8.40
N SER A 174 -34.74 6.08 9.39
CA SER A 174 -34.31 6.91 10.52
C SER A 174 -33.03 7.71 10.24
N LEU A 175 -32.30 7.34 9.19
CA LEU A 175 -31.09 8.03 8.75
C LEU A 175 -31.42 9.31 7.98
N THR A 176 -30.52 10.28 8.04
CA THR A 176 -30.51 11.43 7.12
C THR A 176 -30.01 11.02 5.73
N GLU A 177 -30.24 11.84 4.71
CA GLU A 177 -29.73 11.58 3.35
C GLU A 177 -28.21 11.39 3.33
N SER A 178 -27.45 12.22 4.06
CA SER A 178 -25.98 12.08 4.16
C SER A 178 -25.57 10.76 4.81
N GLN A 179 -26.30 10.30 5.83
CA GLN A 179 -26.00 9.02 6.50
C GLN A 179 -26.40 7.80 5.66
N GLN A 180 -27.39 7.97 4.78
CA GLN A 180 -27.73 6.96 3.78
C GLN A 180 -26.64 6.86 2.73
N GLU A 181 -26.12 8.00 2.26
CA GLU A 181 -24.97 8.07 1.33
C GLU A 181 -23.72 7.44 1.96
N ASP A 182 -23.37 7.82 3.21
CA ASP A 182 -22.24 7.23 3.94
C ASP A 182 -22.38 5.69 4.06
N LEU A 183 -23.58 5.18 4.37
CA LEU A 183 -23.83 3.74 4.46
C LEU A 183 -23.75 3.04 3.09
N GLU A 184 -24.12 3.72 2.01
CA GLU A 184 -23.95 3.18 0.66
C GLU A 184 -22.48 3.10 0.26
N ASP A 185 -21.69 4.12 0.58
CA ASP A 185 -20.24 4.12 0.38
C ASP A 185 -19.57 3.00 1.19
N ASP A 186 -19.92 2.84 2.48
CA ASP A 186 -19.42 1.75 3.33
C ASP A 186 -19.75 0.36 2.73
N ILE A 187 -20.95 0.18 2.15
CA ILE A 187 -21.35 -1.07 1.50
C ILE A 187 -20.51 -1.34 0.24
N ASP A 188 -20.24 -0.30 -0.55
CA ASP A 188 -19.42 -0.42 -1.76
C ASP A 188 -17.96 -0.69 -1.43
N GLU A 189 -17.42 -0.11 -0.35
CA GLU A 189 -16.09 -0.42 0.19
C GLU A 189 -16.02 -1.87 0.69
N ALA A 190 -16.93 -2.30 1.57
CA ALA A 190 -16.95 -3.67 2.07
C ALA A 190 -17.14 -4.72 0.96
N LYS A 191 -17.85 -4.36 -0.13
CA LYS A 191 -17.99 -5.21 -1.31
C LYS A 191 -16.68 -5.32 -2.09
N LYS A 192 -15.91 -4.24 -2.17
CA LYS A 192 -14.59 -4.24 -2.78
C LYS A 192 -13.63 -5.08 -1.94
N ASP A 193 -13.61 -4.90 -0.64
CA ASP A 193 -12.76 -5.65 0.29
C ASP A 193 -13.07 -7.14 0.20
N LYS A 194 -14.34 -7.54 0.31
CA LYS A 194 -14.76 -8.93 0.06
C LYS A 194 -14.24 -9.52 -1.25
N LYS A 195 -14.12 -8.72 -2.32
CA LYS A 195 -13.59 -9.17 -3.61
C LYS A 195 -12.07 -9.24 -3.61
N ASP A 196 -11.42 -8.34 -2.89
CA ASP A 196 -9.97 -8.30 -2.73
C ASP A 196 -9.55 -9.52 -1.89
N GLU A 197 -10.09 -9.72 -0.70
CA GLU A 197 -9.82 -10.90 0.16
C GLU A 197 -10.14 -12.23 -0.53
N LYS A 198 -11.18 -12.27 -1.37
CA LYS A 198 -11.48 -13.50 -2.14
C LYS A 198 -10.34 -13.88 -3.07
N ARG A 199 -9.68 -12.88 -3.67
CA ARG A 199 -8.56 -13.12 -4.58
C ARG A 199 -7.34 -13.54 -3.79
N ASP A 200 -7.10 -12.93 -2.64
CA ASP A 200 -5.97 -13.26 -1.79
C ASP A 200 -6.09 -14.70 -1.26
N TRP A 201 -7.29 -15.14 -0.83
CA TRP A 201 -7.56 -16.55 -0.52
C TRP A 201 -7.42 -17.49 -1.73
N GLU A 202 -7.84 -17.08 -2.93
CA GLU A 202 -7.65 -17.88 -4.15
C GLU A 202 -6.16 -18.02 -4.51
N ASP A 203 -5.38 -16.96 -4.34
CA ASP A 203 -3.93 -16.95 -4.57
C ASP A 203 -3.20 -17.84 -3.53
N ALA A 204 -3.54 -17.75 -2.24
CA ALA A 204 -2.97 -18.60 -1.19
C ALA A 204 -3.26 -20.09 -1.41
N LYS A 205 -4.43 -20.42 -1.95
CA LYS A 205 -4.76 -21.79 -2.33
C LYS A 205 -3.90 -22.31 -3.49
N ASP A 206 -3.63 -21.46 -4.49
CA ASP A 206 -2.71 -21.81 -5.58
C ASP A 206 -1.28 -22.04 -5.02
N GLU A 207 -0.86 -21.30 -3.98
CA GLU A 207 0.42 -21.53 -3.29
C GLU A 207 0.47 -22.87 -2.56
N VAL A 208 -0.62 -23.32 -1.94
CA VAL A 208 -0.72 -24.68 -1.37
C VAL A 208 -0.56 -25.74 -2.45
N ASP A 209 -1.26 -25.60 -3.59
CA ASP A 209 -1.14 -26.53 -4.72
C ASP A 209 0.33 -26.59 -5.23
N ASP A 210 1.00 -25.44 -5.33
CA ASP A 210 2.41 -25.35 -5.72
C ASP A 210 3.36 -26.00 -4.69
N ALA A 211 3.11 -25.80 -3.38
CA ALA A 211 3.87 -26.42 -2.31
C ALA A 211 3.69 -27.96 -2.27
N GLU A 212 2.47 -28.46 -2.50
CA GLU A 212 2.21 -29.90 -2.61
C GLU A 212 2.97 -30.52 -3.79
N ASN A 213 3.01 -29.83 -4.93
CA ASN A 213 3.79 -30.28 -6.09
C ASN A 213 5.30 -30.31 -5.79
N ALA A 214 5.82 -29.28 -5.09
CA ALA A 214 7.22 -29.22 -4.70
C ALA A 214 7.61 -30.37 -3.74
N LEU A 215 6.74 -30.69 -2.78
CA LEU A 215 6.92 -31.81 -1.87
C LEU A 215 6.93 -33.15 -2.62
N ASP A 216 5.97 -33.40 -3.52
CA ASP A 216 5.93 -34.61 -4.34
C ASP A 216 7.20 -34.78 -5.19
N ASP A 217 7.71 -33.69 -5.76
CA ASP A 217 8.97 -33.72 -6.50
C ASP A 217 10.18 -33.99 -5.60
N ALA A 218 10.18 -33.48 -4.36
CA ALA A 218 11.22 -33.74 -3.36
C ALA A 218 11.26 -35.21 -2.97
N GLU A 219 10.09 -35.78 -2.66
CA GLU A 219 9.94 -37.19 -2.31
C GLU A 219 10.34 -38.12 -3.45
N LYS A 220 9.97 -37.79 -4.70
CA LYS A 220 10.39 -38.57 -5.87
C LYS A 220 11.91 -38.58 -6.00
N LEU A 221 12.54 -37.42 -5.83
CA LEU A 221 13.99 -37.29 -5.94
C LEU A 221 14.71 -38.03 -4.82
N GLU A 222 14.25 -37.87 -3.58
CA GLU A 222 14.73 -38.60 -2.42
C GLU A 222 14.64 -40.12 -2.64
N ARG A 223 13.51 -40.60 -3.17
CA ARG A 223 13.29 -42.02 -3.50
C ARG A 223 14.23 -42.51 -4.59
N MET A 224 14.51 -41.71 -5.61
CA MET A 224 15.46 -42.03 -6.66
C MET A 224 16.88 -42.16 -6.10
N ILE A 225 17.30 -41.19 -5.27
CA ILE A 225 18.62 -41.17 -4.61
C ILE A 225 18.74 -42.39 -3.68
N LYS A 226 17.75 -42.67 -2.82
CA LYS A 226 17.68 -43.88 -1.98
C LYS A 226 17.83 -45.16 -2.78
N THR A 227 17.12 -45.27 -3.90
CA THR A 227 17.18 -46.45 -4.77
C THR A 227 18.58 -46.63 -5.37
N ARG A 228 19.20 -45.55 -5.86
CA ARG A 228 20.55 -45.60 -6.43
C ARG A 228 21.60 -45.90 -5.38
N CYS A 229 21.52 -45.30 -4.19
CA CYS A 229 22.48 -45.53 -3.11
C CYS A 229 22.40 -46.94 -2.53
N ARG A 230 21.21 -47.54 -2.48
CA ARG A 230 21.04 -48.97 -2.15
C ARG A 230 21.80 -49.89 -3.11
N SER A 231 21.92 -49.54 -4.39
CA SER A 231 22.71 -50.32 -5.36
C SER A 231 24.21 -50.34 -5.04
N PHE A 232 24.69 -49.39 -4.24
CA PHE A 232 26.05 -49.34 -3.71
C PHE A 232 26.18 -49.93 -2.29
N GLY A 233 25.11 -50.50 -1.72
CA GLY A 233 25.09 -51.02 -0.36
C GLY A 233 24.99 -49.95 0.73
N ILE A 234 24.59 -48.73 0.36
CA ILE A 234 24.39 -47.61 1.29
C ILE A 234 22.89 -47.46 1.54
N THR A 235 22.48 -47.57 2.80
CA THR A 235 21.11 -47.32 3.26
C THR A 235 21.09 -46.09 4.17
N SER A 236 19.98 -45.35 4.14
CA SER A 236 19.60 -44.48 5.24
C SER A 236 19.18 -45.32 6.45
#